data_AF-A0A9X3WMJ5-F1
#
_entry.id   AF-A0A9X3WMJ5-F1
#
_cell.length_a   1.000
_cell.length_b   1.000
_cell.length_c   1.000
_cell.angle_alpha   90.00
_cell.angle_beta   90.00
_cell.angle_gamma   90.00
#
_symmetry.space_group_name_H-M   'P 1'
#
loop_
_entity.id
_entity.type
_entity.pdbx_description
1 polymer ?
#
loop_
_entity_poly.entity_id
_entity_poly.type
_entity_poly.pdbx_seq_one_letter_code
_entity_poly.pdbx_strand_id
1 'polypeptide(L)'
;MNLEQIYIEKQMVPTIMFLCFELILLPVLFLFFIDLFNSTSLIKRLLIFGLSILVCLGMEWLLLIQDVIVHVNWGLWQSMLGYVTMLVVTIIIHYMFKAILIDEGVVTK
;
A
#
# COMPACT_ATOMS: atom_id res chain seq x y z
N MET A 1 -6.24 6.55 26.64
CA MET A 1 -5.20 6.65 25.60
C MET A 1 -5.94 6.82 24.28
N ASN A 2 -6.01 8.04 23.75
CA ASN A 2 -6.70 8.30 22.48
C ASN A 2 -5.88 7.67 21.35
N LEU A 3 -6.46 6.67 20.69
CA LEU A 3 -5.92 5.95 19.53
C LEU A 3 -6.24 6.70 18.22
N GLU A 4 -6.41 8.02 18.27
CA GLU A 4 -6.50 8.83 17.05
C GLU A 4 -5.09 8.86 16.43
N GLN A 5 -4.82 7.95 15.50
CA GLN A 5 -3.54 7.86 14.78
C GLN A 5 -3.47 8.87 13.63
N ILE A 6 -4.63 9.21 13.06
CA ILE A 6 -4.81 10.16 11.97
C ILE A 6 -6.04 11.00 12.28
N TYR A 7 -5.87 12.32 12.29
CA TYR A 7 -6.98 13.26 12.28
C TYR A 7 -7.20 13.73 10.84
N ILE A 8 -8.40 13.46 10.32
CA ILE A 8 -8.86 14.02 9.04
C ILE A 8 -9.55 15.34 9.39
N GLU A 9 -9.09 16.44 8.81
CA GLU A 9 -9.79 17.72 8.98
C GLU A 9 -11.24 17.54 8.48
N LYS A 10 -12.23 17.89 9.31
CA LYS A 10 -13.67 17.67 9.02
C LYS A 10 -14.19 18.61 7.91
N GLN A 11 -13.52 18.62 6.78
CA GLN A 11 -13.89 19.33 5.57
C GLN A 11 -14.17 18.28 4.47
N MET A 12 -15.17 18.55 3.64
CA MET A 12 -15.67 17.60 2.63
C MET A 12 -14.59 17.19 1.62
N VAL A 13 -13.75 18.14 1.21
CA VAL A 13 -12.72 17.97 0.17
C VAL A 13 -11.55 17.07 0.64
N PRO A 14 -10.92 17.32 1.81
CA PRO A 14 -9.94 16.41 2.41
C PRO A 14 -10.45 14.97 2.57
N THR A 15 -11.70 14.81 3.04
CA THR A 15 -12.30 13.48 3.24
C THR A 15 -12.43 12.71 1.92
N ILE A 16 -12.87 13.36 0.84
CA ILE A 16 -12.98 12.73 -0.48
C ILE A 16 -11.59 12.36 -1.02
N MET A 17 -10.60 13.24 -0.87
CA MET A 17 -9.23 12.94 -1.29
C MET A 17 -8.65 11.74 -0.55
N PHE A 18 -8.87 11.66 0.77
CA PHE A 18 -8.46 10.52 1.58
C PHE A 18 -9.14 9.22 1.12
N LEU A 19 -10.46 9.23 0.90
CA LEU A 19 -11.19 8.06 0.41
C LEU A 19 -10.73 7.61 -0.98
N CYS A 20 -10.49 8.54 -1.90
CA CYS A 20 -9.92 8.22 -3.22
C CYS A 20 -8.53 7.59 -3.10
N PHE A 21 -7.71 8.09 -2.19
CA PHE A 21 -6.40 7.51 -1.92
C PHE A 21 -6.52 6.08 -1.38
N GLU A 22 -7.32 5.87 -0.33
CA GLU A 22 -7.41 4.60 0.39
C GLU A 22 -8.16 3.51 -0.41
N LEU A 23 -9.26 3.87 -1.07
CA LEU A 23 -10.14 2.89 -1.73
C LEU A 23 -9.79 2.64 -3.20
N ILE A 24 -9.09 3.56 -3.86
CA ILE A 24 -8.81 3.47 -5.30
C ILE A 24 -7.31 3.43 -5.54
N LEU A 25 -6.58 4.45 -5.09
CA LEU A 25 -5.17 4.59 -5.46
C LEU A 25 -4.29 3.51 -4.83
N LEU A 26 -4.47 3.26 -3.52
CA LEU A 26 -3.69 2.26 -2.79
C LEU A 26 -3.91 0.83 -3.33
N PRO A 27 -5.16 0.35 -3.56
CA PRO A 27 -5.39 -0.96 -4.15
C PRO A 27 -4.82 -1.09 -5.56
N VAL A 28 -4.95 -0.05 -6.40
CA VAL A 28 -4.37 -0.05 -7.76
C VAL A 28 -2.86 -0.20 -7.70
N LEU A 29 -2.19 0.49 -6.77
CA LEU A 29 -0.75 0.36 -6.58
C LEU A 29 -0.33 -1.02 -6.13
N PHE A 30 -1.11 -1.66 -5.25
CA PHE A 30 -0.81 -3.02 -4.80
C PHE A 30 -1.01 -4.06 -5.91
N LEU A 31 -2.05 -3.91 -6.74
CA LEU A 31 -2.24 -4.74 -7.92
C LEU A 31 -1.10 -4.58 -8.92
N PHE A 32 -0.71 -3.33 -9.23
CA PHE A 32 0.41 -3.03 -10.12
C PHE A 32 1.74 -3.55 -9.57
N PHE A 33 1.95 -3.42 -8.27
CA PHE A 33 3.11 -3.99 -7.58
C PHE A 33 3.18 -5.51 -7.76
N ILE A 34 2.09 -6.24 -7.54
CA ILE A 34 2.07 -7.70 -7.69
C ILE A 34 2.32 -8.14 -9.13
N ASP A 35 1.75 -7.44 -10.10
CA ASP A 35 1.95 -7.73 -11.52
C ASP A 35 3.44 -7.59 -11.93
N LEU A 36 4.07 -6.49 -11.54
CA LEU A 36 5.49 -6.26 -11.78
C LEU A 36 6.39 -7.20 -10.97
N PHE A 37 6.02 -7.49 -9.72
CA PHE A 37 6.80 -8.36 -8.84
C PHE A 37 6.89 -9.78 -9.41
N ASN A 38 5.81 -10.32 -9.97
CA ASN A 38 5.83 -11.66 -10.55
C ASN A 38 6.62 -11.75 -11.86
N SER A 39 6.54 -10.70 -12.68
CA SER A 39 7.06 -10.70 -14.05
C SER A 39 8.57 -10.40 -14.15
N THR A 40 9.28 -10.27 -13.03
CA THR A 40 10.66 -9.78 -13.00
C THR A 40 11.62 -10.67 -12.19
N SER A 41 12.93 -10.48 -12.44
CA SER A 41 14.01 -11.18 -11.75
C SER A 41 14.17 -10.73 -10.29
N LEU A 42 14.85 -11.53 -9.47
CA LEU A 42 14.98 -11.29 -8.02
C LEU A 42 15.50 -9.90 -7.67
N ILE A 43 16.51 -9.39 -8.39
CA ILE A 43 17.05 -8.03 -8.18
C ILE A 43 15.99 -6.96 -8.50
N LYS A 44 15.28 -7.13 -9.62
CA LYS A 44 14.20 -6.21 -10.01
C LYS A 44 13.06 -6.23 -9.01
N ARG A 45 12.72 -7.39 -8.44
CA ARG A 45 11.71 -7.51 -7.37
C ARG A 45 12.06 -6.69 -6.14
N LEU A 46 13.31 -6.75 -5.68
CA LEU A 46 13.78 -5.93 -4.55
C LEU A 46 13.70 -4.43 -4.86
N LEU A 47 14.09 -4.03 -6.08
CA LEU A 47 13.96 -2.63 -6.52
C LEU A 47 12.50 -2.18 -6.59
N ILE A 48 11.61 -3.00 -7.16
CA ILE A 48 10.17 -2.73 -7.22
C ILE A 48 9.59 -2.60 -5.81
N PHE A 49 9.97 -3.49 -4.89
CA PHE A 49 9.53 -3.43 -3.50
C PHE A 49 9.93 -2.11 -2.82
N GLY A 50 11.22 -1.72 -2.93
CA GLY A 50 11.70 -0.45 -2.40
C GLY A 50 11.02 0.76 -3.03
N LEU A 51 10.82 0.73 -4.35
CA LEU A 51 10.17 1.81 -5.10
C LEU A 51 8.69 1.94 -4.73
N SER A 52 7.97 0.84 -4.54
CA SER A 52 6.58 0.83 -4.09
C SER A 52 6.44 1.46 -2.69
N ILE A 53 7.36 1.17 -1.76
CA ILE A 53 7.37 1.82 -0.45
C ILE A 53 7.59 3.32 -0.59
N LEU A 54 8.57 3.74 -1.41
CA LEU A 54 8.84 5.15 -1.66
C LEU A 54 7.63 5.88 -2.26
N VAL A 55 6.91 5.25 -3.19
CA VAL A 55 5.69 5.81 -3.78
C VAL A 55 4.59 5.94 -2.72
N CYS A 56 4.38 4.92 -1.88
CA CYS A 56 3.39 4.98 -0.79
C CYS A 56 3.69 6.11 0.20
N LEU A 57 4.94 6.19 0.66
CA LEU A 57 5.40 7.26 1.54
C LEU A 57 5.30 8.64 0.87
N GLY A 58 5.63 8.73 -0.42
CA GLY A 58 5.54 9.98 -1.18
C GLY A 58 4.10 10.50 -1.27
N MET A 59 3.12 9.61 -1.47
CA MET A 59 1.71 10.01 -1.50
C MET A 59 1.19 10.39 -0.12
N GLU A 60 1.56 9.65 0.92
CA GLU A 60 1.20 10.03 2.30
C GLU A 60 1.79 11.40 2.65
N TRP A 61 3.03 11.66 2.24
CA TRP A 61 3.65 12.96 2.43
C TRP A 61 2.93 14.07 1.66
N LEU A 62 2.46 13.80 0.44
CA LEU A 62 1.61 14.75 -0.31
C LEU A 62 0.29 15.04 0.41
N LEU A 63 -0.36 14.02 0.97
CA LEU A 63 -1.59 14.19 1.75
C LEU A 63 -1.36 14.97 3.04
N LEU A 64 -0.19 14.82 3.66
CA LEU A 64 0.21 15.57 4.84
C LEU A 64 0.46 17.05 4.51
N ILE A 65 1.13 17.35 3.40
CA ILE A 65 1.36 18.74 2.95
C ILE A 65 0.04 19.44 2.58
N GLN A 66 -0.94 18.68 2.05
CA GLN A 66 -2.26 19.21 1.71
C GLN A 66 -3.21 19.30 2.90
N ASP A 67 -2.72 19.08 4.13
CA ASP A 67 -3.50 19.04 5.37
C ASP A 67 -4.68 18.05 5.33
N VAL A 68 -4.60 17.03 4.45
CA VAL A 68 -5.62 15.98 4.34
C VAL A 68 -5.53 15.00 5.50
N ILE A 69 -4.30 14.70 5.92
CA ILE A 69 -3.97 13.79 7.02
C ILE A 69 -3.09 14.55 7.99
N VAL A 70 -3.52 14.66 9.25
CA VAL A 70 -2.66 15.11 10.34
C VAL A 70 -2.28 13.90 11.18
N HIS A 71 -0.99 13.56 11.21
CA HIS A 71 -0.52 12.51 12.10
C HIS A 71 -0.57 12.98 13.56
N VAL A 72 -1.26 12.22 14.40
CA VAL A 72 -1.29 12.44 15.84
C VAL A 72 -0.51 11.28 16.48
N ASN A 73 0.73 11.56 16.90
CA ASN A 73 1.70 10.58 17.41
C ASN A 73 2.14 9.48 16.42
N TRP A 74 1.82 9.64 15.14
CA TRP A 74 2.27 8.78 14.05
C TRP A 74 3.37 9.50 13.24
N GLY A 75 4.43 8.80 12.88
CA GLY A 75 5.57 9.35 12.15
C GLY A 75 5.85 8.54 10.90
N LEU A 76 6.56 9.15 9.94
CA LEU A 76 6.87 8.54 8.64
C LEU A 76 7.53 7.16 8.76
N TRP A 77 8.33 6.91 9.81
CA TRP A 77 8.93 5.61 10.06
C TRP A 77 7.90 4.51 10.38
N GLN A 78 6.85 4.84 11.13
CA GLN A 78 5.78 3.90 11.46
C GLN A 78 4.93 3.62 10.22
N SER A 79 4.68 4.65 9.40
CA SER A 79 4.03 4.45 8.09
C SER A 79 4.85 3.57 7.16
N MET A 80 6.17 3.76 7.10
CA MET A 80 7.07 2.92 6.33
C MET A 80 6.95 1.45 6.75
N LEU A 81 6.98 1.18 8.06
CA LEU A 81 6.78 -0.17 8.58
C LEU A 81 5.40 -0.72 8.22
N GLY A 82 4.35 0.09 8.32
CA GLY A 82 2.99 -0.27 7.91
C GLY A 82 2.92 -0.69 6.44
N TYR A 83 3.52 0.09 5.52
CA TYR A 83 3.55 -0.26 4.10
C TYR A 83 4.42 -1.49 3.81
N VAL A 84 5.55 -1.64 4.49
CA VAL A 84 6.37 -2.87 4.39
C VAL A 84 5.53 -4.08 4.77
N THR A 85 4.83 -4.02 5.90
CA THR A 85 3.95 -5.11 6.37
C THR A 85 2.83 -5.38 5.37
N MET A 86 2.15 -4.35 4.87
CA MET A 86 1.08 -4.49 3.87
C MET A 86 1.56 -5.12 2.56
N LEU A 87 2.72 -4.70 2.04
CA LEU A 87 3.28 -5.27 0.82
C LEU A 87 3.68 -6.75 1.02
N VAL A 88 4.27 -7.08 2.18
CA VAL A 88 4.59 -8.47 2.52
C VAL A 88 3.34 -9.33 2.63
N VAL A 89 2.29 -8.84 3.30
CA VAL A 89 0.99 -9.52 3.40
C VAL A 89 0.39 -9.73 2.02
N THR A 90 0.42 -8.70 1.16
CA THR A 90 -0.07 -8.79 -0.22
C THR A 90 0.67 -9.87 -1.01
N ILE A 91 2.00 -9.98 -0.87
CA ILE A 91 2.81 -11.04 -1.50
C ILE A 91 2.36 -12.42 -1.01
N ILE A 92 2.20 -12.60 0.31
CA ILE A 92 1.79 -13.87 0.91
C ILE A 92 0.41 -14.28 0.40
N ILE A 93 -0.58 -13.38 0.46
CA ILE A 93 -1.94 -13.62 -0.03
C ILE A 93 -1.92 -14.00 -1.51
N HIS A 94 -1.14 -13.27 -2.32
CA HIS A 94 -0.99 -13.58 -3.73
C HIS A 94 -0.44 -15.00 -3.96
N TYR A 95 0.60 -15.41 -3.25
CA TYR A 95 1.15 -16.76 -3.37
C TYR A 95 0.17 -17.84 -2.91
N MET A 96 -0.58 -17.60 -1.82
CA MET A 96 -1.64 -18.51 -1.37
C MET A 96 -2.73 -18.66 -2.43
N PHE A 97 -3.20 -17.55 -3.00
CA PHE A 97 -4.22 -17.57 -4.03
C PHE A 97 -3.74 -18.27 -5.31
N LYS A 98 -2.50 -18.00 -5.72
CA LYS A 98 -1.88 -18.70 -6.86
C LYS A 98 -1.76 -20.20 -6.61
N ALA A 99 -1.43 -20.62 -5.39
CA ALA A 99 -1.35 -22.04 -5.03
C ALA A 99 -2.72 -22.72 -5.14
N ILE A 100 -3.79 -22.07 -4.65
CA ILE A 100 -5.17 -22.56 -4.77
C ILE A 100 -5.58 -22.70 -6.24
N LEU A 101 -5.31 -21.69 -7.07
CA LEU A 101 -5.63 -21.74 -8.50
C LEU A 101 -4.89 -22.83 -9.28
N ILE A 102 -3.66 -23.14 -8.87
CA ILE A 102 -2.89 -24.26 -9.45
C ILE A 102 -3.49 -25.60 -9.01
N ASP A 103 -3.93 -25.72 -7.76
CA ASP A 103 -4.58 -26.93 -7.23
C ASP A 103 -5.93 -27.19 -7.93
N GLU A 104 -6.70 -26.14 -8.20
CA GLU A 104 -7.96 -26.22 -8.95
C GLU A 104 -7.76 -26.42 -10.47
N GLY A 105 -6.52 -26.39 -10.97
CA GLY A 105 -6.22 -26.55 -12.39
C GLY A 105 -6.62 -25.36 -13.28
N VAL A 106 -6.94 -24.21 -12.68
CA VAL A 106 -7.30 -22.98 -13.40
C VAL A 106 -6.07 -22.33 -14.03
N VAL A 107 -4.90 -22.46 -13.39
CA VAL A 107 -3.63 -21.89 -13.85
C VAL A 107 -2.58 -23.00 -14.00
N THR A 108 -2.07 -23.18 -15.21
CA THR A 108 -0.93 -24.08 -15.48
C THR A 108 0.38 -23.48 -14.97
N LYS A 109 1.23 -24.32 -14.34
CA LYS A 109 2.50 -23.96 -13.69
C LYS A 109 3.46 -23.16 -14.56
#